data_AF-A0A9W5PLA2-F1
#
_entry.id   AF-A0A9W5PLA2-F1
#
_cell.length_a   1.000
_cell.length_b   1.000
_cell.length_c   1.000
_cell.angle_alpha   90.00
_cell.angle_beta   90.00
_cell.angle_gamma   90.00
#
_symmetry.space_group_name_H-M   'P 1'
#
loop_
_entity.id
_entity.type
_entity.pdbx_description
1 polymer ?
#
loop_
_entity_poly.entity_id
_entity_poly.type
_entity_poly.pdbx_seq_one_letter_code
_entity_poly.pdbx_strand_id
1 'polypeptide(L)'
;PELGGMKYTMDGMIMDLYLQADKPGSYLGRSSNFSGEGFAHMEFELEAKKKEDYDKWVKEVKETAKPLTEEKYNEIIKPGVVGRMTFSSHHLSYVDPKSLEYCDYNYYKNKSKK
;
A
#
# COMPACT_ATOMS: atom_id res chain seq x y z
N PRO A 1 -12.53 14.00 -0.12
CA PRO A 1 -12.18 12.73 -0.82
C PRO A 1 -13.08 12.56 -2.04
N GLU A 2 -12.48 12.54 -3.23
CA GLU A 2 -13.20 12.68 -4.51
C GLU A 2 -13.79 11.38 -5.05
N LEU A 3 -13.44 10.21 -4.47
CA LEU A 3 -13.84 8.89 -4.96
C LEU A 3 -14.77 8.11 -4.04
N GLY A 4 -15.07 8.61 -2.83
CA GLY A 4 -15.96 7.93 -1.90
C GLY A 4 -15.71 8.26 -0.42
N GLY A 5 -16.37 7.48 0.44
CA GLY A 5 -16.20 7.53 1.89
C GLY A 5 -14.88 6.91 2.37
N MET A 6 -14.58 7.09 3.66
CA MET A 6 -13.41 6.51 4.30
C MET A 6 -13.80 5.26 5.09
N LYS A 7 -12.94 4.24 5.08
CA LYS A 7 -13.02 3.10 6.00
C LYS A 7 -11.75 3.07 6.86
N TYR A 8 -11.91 2.80 8.16
CA TYR A 8 -10.77 2.57 9.05
C TYR A 8 -10.06 1.27 8.67
N THR A 9 -8.77 1.18 8.97
CA THR A 9 -7.98 -0.05 8.90
C THR A 9 -7.77 -0.58 10.32
N MET A 10 -8.11 -1.85 10.56
CA MET A 10 -7.92 -2.52 11.85
C MET A 10 -6.97 -3.70 11.69
N ASP A 11 -6.10 -3.90 12.69
CA ASP A 11 -5.13 -4.99 12.69
C ASP A 11 -5.84 -6.37 12.69
N GLY A 12 -5.36 -7.27 11.83
CA GLY A 12 -5.90 -8.63 11.73
C GLY A 12 -7.28 -8.76 11.08
N MET A 13 -7.87 -7.68 10.54
CA MET A 13 -9.18 -7.72 9.88
C MET A 13 -9.14 -7.21 8.44
N ILE A 14 -9.77 -7.97 7.53
CA ILE A 14 -10.00 -7.53 6.16
C ILE A 14 -11.33 -6.78 6.10
N MET A 15 -11.31 -5.57 5.57
CA MET A 15 -12.47 -4.70 5.47
C MET A 15 -12.72 -4.29 4.02
N ASP A 16 -13.87 -4.65 3.47
CA ASP A 16 -14.15 -4.39 2.05
C ASP A 16 -14.60 -2.93 1.80
N LEU A 17 -14.04 -2.31 0.77
CA LEU A 17 -14.40 -0.97 0.33
C LEU A 17 -14.53 -0.99 -1.20
N TYR A 18 -15.67 -0.53 -1.70
CA TYR A 18 -15.94 -0.41 -3.13
C TYR A 18 -15.83 1.06 -3.53
N LEU A 19 -15.04 1.34 -4.57
CA LEU A 19 -14.79 2.69 -5.09
C LEU A 19 -14.92 2.68 -6.61
N GLN A 20 -15.37 3.80 -7.16
CA GLN A 20 -15.46 4.01 -8.61
C GLN A 20 -15.00 5.43 -8.95
N ALA A 21 -14.13 5.54 -9.95
CA ALA A 21 -13.79 6.82 -10.57
C ALA A 21 -14.68 7.08 -11.77
N ASP A 22 -15.50 8.14 -11.72
CA ASP A 22 -16.41 8.48 -12.82
C ASP A 22 -15.68 9.10 -14.03
N LYS A 23 -14.48 9.65 -13.82
CA LYS A 23 -13.68 10.30 -14.85
C LYS A 23 -12.20 9.89 -14.72
N PRO A 24 -11.46 9.79 -15.84
CA PRO A 24 -10.01 9.69 -15.77
C PRO A 24 -9.41 10.94 -15.12
N GLY A 25 -8.38 10.77 -14.29
CA GLY A 25 -7.77 11.88 -13.55
C GLY A 25 -6.89 11.42 -12.39
N SER A 26 -6.27 12.40 -11.74
CA SER A 26 -5.51 12.21 -10.50
C SER A 26 -6.37 12.60 -9.31
N TYR A 27 -6.42 11.72 -8.31
CA TYR A 27 -7.25 11.83 -7.12
C TYR A 27 -6.36 11.74 -5.89
N LEU A 28 -6.37 12.79 -5.05
CA LEU A 28 -5.60 12.82 -3.82
C LEU A 28 -6.35 12.13 -2.67
N GLY A 29 -5.70 11.12 -2.09
CA GLY A 29 -6.10 10.45 -0.87
C GLY A 29 -5.19 10.84 0.30
N ARG A 30 -5.77 10.92 1.50
CA ARG A 30 -5.01 11.16 2.73
C ARG A 30 -5.58 10.36 3.88
N SER A 31 -4.73 9.97 4.83
CA SER A 31 -5.22 9.46 6.10
C SER A 31 -5.94 10.57 6.86
N SER A 32 -7.09 10.25 7.46
CA SER A 32 -7.83 11.18 8.33
C SER A 32 -7.60 10.90 9.82
N ASN A 33 -6.79 9.88 10.13
CA ASN A 33 -6.55 9.42 11.49
C ASN A 33 -5.11 9.66 11.91
N PHE A 34 -4.93 10.49 12.92
CA PHE A 34 -3.62 10.80 13.46
C PHE A 34 -2.92 9.53 13.94
N SER A 35 -1.78 9.22 13.35
CA SER A 35 -1.01 7.99 13.59
C SER A 35 0.46 8.26 13.96
N GLY A 36 0.78 9.50 14.38
CA GLY A 36 2.12 9.89 14.85
C GLY A 36 2.88 10.84 13.91
N GLU A 37 4.20 10.91 14.09
CA GLU A 37 5.10 11.92 13.50
C GLU A 37 5.07 11.98 11.97
N GLY A 38 4.85 10.85 11.29
CA GLY A 38 4.77 10.77 9.83
C GLY A 38 3.38 11.06 9.24
N PHE A 39 2.37 11.33 10.06
CA PHE A 39 0.97 11.45 9.63
C PHE A 39 0.75 12.53 8.56
N ALA A 40 1.44 13.67 8.67
CA ALA A 40 1.33 14.77 7.71
C ALA A 40 1.79 14.39 6.28
N HIS A 41 2.60 13.33 6.16
CA HIS A 41 3.09 12.83 4.88
C HIS A 41 2.28 11.63 4.35
N MET A 42 1.22 11.21 5.06
CA MET A 42 0.34 10.11 4.64
C MET A 42 -0.67 10.56 3.60
N GLU A 43 -0.14 11.06 2.49
CA GLU A 43 -0.87 11.42 1.28
C GLU A 43 -0.48 10.45 0.16
N PHE A 44 -1.46 10.04 -0.62
CA PHE A 44 -1.23 9.20 -1.79
C PHE A 44 -2.06 9.72 -2.97
N GLU A 45 -1.54 9.46 -4.16
CA GLU A 45 -2.18 9.82 -5.42
C GLU A 45 -2.72 8.56 -6.09
N LEU A 46 -4.02 8.56 -6.39
CA LEU A 46 -4.67 7.55 -7.20
C LEU A 46 -4.87 8.10 -8.61
N GLU A 47 -4.32 7.41 -9.60
CA GLU A 47 -4.48 7.76 -11.00
C GLU A 47 -5.54 6.85 -11.66
N ALA A 48 -6.68 7.43 -12.02
CA ALA A 48 -7.70 6.74 -12.80
C ALA A 48 -7.38 6.87 -14.30
N LYS A 49 -7.02 5.73 -14.91
CA LYS A 49 -6.72 5.64 -16.34
C LYS A 49 -7.86 4.98 -17.10
N LYS A 50 -7.92 5.24 -18.41
CA LYS A 50 -8.73 4.41 -19.32
C LYS A 50 -8.18 2.99 -19.37
N LYS A 51 -8.99 2.03 -19.79
CA LYS A 51 -8.63 0.61 -19.78
C LYS A 51 -7.35 0.33 -20.59
N GLU A 52 -7.21 0.93 -21.76
CA GLU A 52 -6.07 0.72 -22.65
C GLU A 52 -4.77 1.24 -22.03
N ASP A 53 -4.83 2.41 -21.40
CA ASP A 53 -3.69 3.03 -20.72
C ASP A 53 -3.30 2.26 -19.45
N TYR A 54 -4.29 1.73 -18.73
CA TYR A 54 -4.05 0.83 -17.60
C TYR A 54 -3.37 -0.47 -18.03
N ASP A 55 -3.86 -1.12 -19.08
CA ASP A 55 -3.29 -2.37 -19.58
C ASP A 55 -1.84 -2.17 -20.05
N LYS A 56 -1.55 -1.03 -20.71
CA LYS A 56 -0.19 -0.64 -21.08
C LYS A 56 0.71 -0.46 -19.87
N TRP A 57 0.24 0.26 -18.84
CA TRP A 57 1.00 0.47 -17.61
C TRP A 57 1.29 -0.85 -16.89
N VAL A 58 0.32 -1.76 -16.79
CA VAL A 58 0.53 -3.09 -16.18
C VAL A 58 1.62 -3.87 -16.91
N LYS A 59 1.61 -3.85 -18.25
CA LYS A 59 2.63 -4.52 -19.05
C LYS A 59 4.03 -3.93 -18.79
N GLU A 60 4.13 -2.60 -18.83
CA GLU A 60 5.39 -1.88 -18.56
C GLU A 60 5.94 -2.20 -17.18
N VAL A 61 5.10 -2.21 -16.14
CA VAL A 61 5.51 -2.55 -14.76
C VAL A 61 6.03 -3.98 -14.68
N LYS A 62 5.36 -4.93 -15.31
CA LYS A 62 5.80 -6.34 -15.32
C LYS A 62 7.16 -6.53 -16.02
N GLU A 63 7.45 -5.72 -17.03
CA GLU A 63 8.71 -5.80 -17.80
C GLU A 63 9.87 -5.05 -17.12
N THR A 64 9.59 -3.92 -16.46
CA THR A 64 10.62 -2.98 -15.99
C THR A 64 10.85 -3.00 -14.49
N ALA A 65 9.83 -3.35 -13.69
CA ALA A 65 9.94 -3.30 -12.24
C ALA A 65 10.58 -4.56 -11.66
N LYS A 66 11.38 -4.38 -10.61
CA LYS A 66 11.96 -5.48 -9.84
C LYS A 66 10.86 -6.17 -9.02
N PRO A 67 10.98 -7.49 -8.76
CA PRO A 67 10.09 -8.16 -7.83
C PRO A 67 10.26 -7.60 -6.42
N LEU A 68 9.18 -7.57 -5.65
CA LEU A 68 9.20 -7.24 -4.22
C LEU A 68 9.73 -8.45 -3.44
N THR A 69 10.97 -8.35 -2.97
CA THR A 69 11.61 -9.35 -2.12
C THR A 69 11.19 -9.17 -0.65
N GLU A 70 11.27 -10.24 0.13
CA GLU A 70 11.00 -10.20 1.57
C GLU A 70 11.95 -9.24 2.31
N GLU A 71 13.23 -9.22 1.93
CA GLU A 71 14.21 -8.27 2.46
C GLU A 71 13.78 -6.82 2.22
N LYS A 72 13.32 -6.51 0.99
CA LYS A 72 12.89 -5.16 0.66
C LYS A 72 11.58 -4.80 1.35
N TYR A 73 10.65 -5.75 1.47
CA TYR A 73 9.43 -5.59 2.25
C TYR A 73 9.75 -5.22 3.71
N ASN A 74 10.65 -5.97 4.36
CA ASN A 74 11.09 -5.72 5.73
C ASN A 74 11.81 -4.37 5.92
N GLU A 75 12.37 -3.80 4.86
CA GLU A 75 12.91 -2.45 4.86
C GLU A 75 11.79 -1.39 4.81
N ILE A 76 10.78 -1.60 3.96
CA ILE A 76 9.69 -0.64 3.71
C ILE A 76 8.71 -0.53 4.89
N ILE A 77 8.48 -1.62 5.62
CA ILE A 77 7.57 -1.62 6.79
C ILE A 77 8.15 -0.91 8.01
N LYS A 78 9.43 -0.52 7.99
CA LYS A 78 10.04 0.25 9.08
C LYS A 78 9.36 1.62 9.16
N PRO A 79 9.03 2.12 10.36
CA PRO A 79 8.46 3.46 10.50
C PRO A 79 9.32 4.52 9.82
N GLY A 80 8.73 5.26 8.88
CA GLY A 80 9.44 6.27 8.11
C GLY A 80 8.59 6.80 6.95
N VAL A 81 9.14 7.77 6.22
CA VAL A 81 8.55 8.29 4.97
C VAL A 81 9.26 7.62 3.81
N VAL A 82 8.47 7.03 2.90
CA VAL A 82 8.96 6.40 1.67
C VAL A 82 8.44 7.15 0.46
N GLY A 83 9.23 7.13 -0.62
CA GLY A 83 8.81 7.66 -1.91
C GLY A 83 7.97 6.66 -2.71
N ARG A 84 7.54 7.07 -3.91
CA ARG A 84 6.87 6.17 -4.86
C ARG A 84 7.82 5.05 -5.28
N MET A 85 7.39 3.81 -5.10
CA MET A 85 8.10 2.60 -5.51
C MET A 85 7.19 1.75 -6.41
N THR A 86 7.78 0.99 -7.32
CA THR A 86 7.08 0.13 -8.27
C THR A 86 7.67 -1.27 -8.20
N PHE A 87 6.81 -2.29 -8.08
CA PHE A 87 7.20 -3.70 -8.02
C PHE A 87 6.35 -4.55 -8.96
N SER A 88 6.95 -5.61 -9.51
CA SER A 88 6.27 -6.55 -10.43
C SER A 88 5.62 -7.75 -9.74
N SER A 89 5.88 -7.96 -8.43
CA SER A 89 5.30 -9.04 -7.62
C SER A 89 4.62 -8.52 -6.36
N HIS A 90 3.78 -9.37 -5.73
CA HIS A 90 3.05 -9.06 -4.50
C HIS A 90 3.63 -9.80 -3.28
N HIS A 91 3.44 -9.23 -2.09
CA HIS A 91 3.96 -9.77 -0.81
C HIS A 91 3.12 -10.91 -0.21
N LEU A 92 1.91 -11.14 -0.72
CA LEU A 92 0.94 -12.10 -0.16
C LEU A 92 1.39 -13.57 -0.16
N SER A 93 2.50 -13.92 -0.84
CA SER A 93 3.06 -15.28 -0.79
C SER A 93 3.86 -15.57 0.48
N TYR A 94 4.31 -14.54 1.20
CA TYR A 94 5.09 -14.65 2.44
C TYR A 94 4.54 -13.79 3.59
N VAL A 95 3.52 -12.98 3.34
CA VAL A 95 2.81 -12.16 4.35
C VAL A 95 1.34 -12.54 4.36
N ASP A 96 0.85 -12.98 5.52
CA ASP A 96 -0.59 -13.12 5.75
C ASP A 96 -1.15 -11.80 6.32
N PRO A 97 -2.03 -11.07 5.58
CA PRO A 97 -2.60 -9.81 6.04
C PRO A 97 -3.58 -9.96 7.22
N LYS A 98 -4.04 -11.17 7.55
CA LYS A 98 -4.85 -11.43 8.75
C LYS A 98 -4.00 -11.72 9.97
N SER A 99 -2.72 -12.00 9.77
CA SER A 99 -1.82 -12.29 10.86
C SER A 99 -1.47 -11.00 11.60
N LEU A 100 -1.72 -10.98 12.90
CA LEU A 100 -1.22 -9.94 13.81
C LEU A 100 0.31 -9.93 13.89
N GLU A 101 0.96 -10.96 13.36
CA GLU A 101 2.39 -10.91 13.15
C GLU A 101 2.69 -9.63 12.38
N TYR A 102 2.06 -9.39 11.20
CA TYR A 102 2.40 -8.36 10.16
C TYR A 102 2.02 -6.93 10.52
N CYS A 103 1.26 -6.75 11.60
CA CYS A 103 0.64 -5.48 11.98
C CYS A 103 1.49 -4.59 12.90
N ASP A 104 2.41 -5.17 13.68
CA ASP A 104 3.30 -4.39 14.57
C ASP A 104 4.78 -4.61 14.21
N TYR A 105 5.42 -3.57 13.69
CA TYR A 105 6.86 -3.58 13.41
C TYR A 105 7.71 -3.99 14.63
N ASN A 106 7.29 -3.60 15.84
CA ASN A 106 8.01 -3.98 17.06
C ASN A 106 7.82 -5.46 17.40
N TYR A 107 6.67 -6.05 17.05
CA TYR A 107 6.45 -7.48 17.17
C TYR A 107 7.38 -8.29 16.24
N TYR A 108 7.53 -7.88 14.97
CA TYR A 108 8.52 -8.50 14.05
C TYR A 108 9.94 -8.44 14.55
N LYS A 109 10.37 -7.23 14.91
CA LYS A 109 11.76 -6.96 15.27
C LYS A 109 12.20 -7.80 16.46
N ASN A 110 11.25 -8.19 17.32
CA ASN A 110 11.52 -9.03 18.47
C ASN A 110 11.46 -10.53 18.14
N LYS A 111 10.70 -10.96 17.13
CA LYS A 111 10.68 -12.35 16.64
C LYS A 111 11.94 -12.70 15.84
N SER A 112 12.44 -11.81 14.98
CA SER A 112 13.65 -12.03 14.18
C SER A 112 14.97 -12.03 14.99
N LYS A 113 14.89 -11.76 16.30
CA LYS A 113 16.02 -11.76 17.24
C LYS A 113 16.10 -13.02 18.11
N LYS A 114 15.14 -13.93 17.97
CA LYS A 114 15.19 -15.29 18.56
C LYS A 114 15.60 -16.28 17.49
#